data_AF-A0A8T2IUZ4-F1
#
_entry.id   AF-A0A8T2IUZ4-F1
#
_cell.length_a   1.000
_cell.length_b   1.000
_cell.length_c   1.000
_cell.angle_alpha   90.00
_cell.angle_beta   90.00
_cell.angle_gamma   90.00
#
_symmetry.space_group_name_H-M   'P 1'
#
loop_
_entity.id
_entity.type
_entity.pdbx_description
1 polymer ?
#
loop_
_entity_poly.entity_id
_entity_poly.type
_entity_poly.pdbx_seq_one_letter_code
_entity_poly.pdbx_strand_id
1 'polypeptide(L)'
;MGKKKCLKVSSFGSLSHFTNVNKPKGASSRCLDCSVEENCVYSAKKIYLKRAKEGFFSWPVSVVCDNGVYDIESLTEALKTGPYGRCVYECDNDVATNQVVNMEFEGGSTAAFTMVAFTQALSVRSTTVYGTKGELNCREYGQILVFDFLTRKVTNYPPDLSASIPLPLMGHSGADYYIMESFISAVANNDPSYILTGPDDTLRSHLLVFEAERSRKESSIVNFDGDQQK
;
A
#
# COMPACT_ATOMS: atom_id res chain seq x y z
N MET A 1 -3.40 17.75 0.80
CA MET A 1 -4.56 18.51 0.26
C MET A 1 -4.07 19.66 -0.61
N GLY A 2 -3.58 19.36 -1.81
CA GLY A 2 -2.82 20.34 -2.60
C GLY A 2 -1.62 20.88 -1.80
N LYS A 3 -1.35 22.19 -1.93
CA LYS A 3 -0.20 22.87 -1.31
C LYS A 3 -0.30 23.13 0.20
N LYS A 4 -1.41 22.74 0.85
CA LYS A 4 -1.64 22.95 2.28
C LYS A 4 -0.72 22.06 3.11
N LYS A 5 0.01 22.64 4.05
CA LYS A 5 0.89 21.89 4.97
C LYS A 5 0.10 21.16 6.03
N CYS A 6 0.61 20.00 6.47
CA CYS A 6 0.13 19.33 7.68
C CYS A 6 0.64 20.10 8.90
N LEU A 7 -0.23 20.41 9.84
CA LEU A 7 0.07 21.18 11.05
C LEU A 7 0.30 20.27 12.26
N LYS A 8 -0.43 19.16 12.35
CA LYS A 8 -0.24 18.17 13.41
C LYS A 8 -0.71 16.79 13.00
N VAL A 9 -0.10 15.78 13.60
CA VAL A 9 -0.38 14.37 13.35
C VAL A 9 -0.50 13.61 14.67
N SER A 10 -1.47 12.70 14.72
CA SER A 10 -1.60 11.68 15.76
C SER A 10 -1.66 10.31 15.13
N SER A 11 -0.96 9.33 15.70
CA SER A 11 -0.82 8.01 15.12
C SER A 11 -0.91 6.92 16.20
N PHE A 12 -1.68 5.87 15.92
CA PHE A 12 -1.88 4.75 16.83
C PHE A 12 -1.77 3.45 16.04
N GLY A 13 -1.01 2.49 16.56
CA GLY A 13 -0.83 1.22 15.88
C GLY A 13 0.22 0.35 16.53
N SER A 14 0.15 -0.95 16.25
CA SER A 14 1.07 -1.94 16.82
C SER A 14 1.26 -3.11 15.87
N LEU A 15 2.39 -3.78 15.99
CA LEU A 15 2.57 -5.14 15.49
C LEU A 15 1.96 -6.10 16.53
N SER A 16 0.73 -6.54 16.30
CA SER A 16 -0.02 -7.34 17.28
C SER A 16 0.08 -8.84 17.03
N HIS A 17 0.34 -9.27 15.79
CA HIS A 17 0.20 -10.68 15.42
C HIS A 17 1.49 -11.35 14.91
N PHE A 18 2.16 -10.79 13.91
CA PHE A 18 3.32 -11.45 13.28
C PHE A 18 4.58 -11.34 14.15
N THR A 19 4.59 -12.06 15.27
CA THR A 19 5.66 -12.09 16.27
C THR A 19 5.92 -13.53 16.72
N ASN A 20 7.13 -13.79 17.23
CA ASN A 20 7.51 -15.11 17.76
C ASN A 20 6.56 -15.63 18.85
N VAL A 21 5.98 -14.74 19.67
CA VAL A 21 5.05 -15.11 20.76
C VAL A 21 3.76 -15.72 20.21
N ASN A 22 3.31 -15.26 19.04
CA ASN A 22 2.10 -15.77 18.39
C ASN A 22 2.37 -16.94 17.43
N LYS A 23 3.63 -17.40 17.32
CA LYS A 23 3.98 -18.53 16.48
C LYS A 23 3.21 -19.77 16.93
N PRO A 24 2.47 -20.46 16.02
CA PRO A 24 1.77 -21.68 16.38
C PRO A 24 2.73 -22.74 16.96
N LYS A 25 2.33 -23.38 18.05
CA LYS A 25 3.13 -24.44 18.68
C LYS A 25 3.40 -25.55 17.67
N GLY A 26 4.67 -25.92 17.52
CA GLY A 26 5.11 -26.94 16.56
C GLY A 26 5.32 -26.45 15.12
N ALA A 27 5.07 -25.17 14.82
CA ALA A 27 5.45 -24.62 13.52
C ALA A 27 6.98 -24.62 13.33
N SER A 28 7.43 -24.97 12.13
CA SER A 28 8.83 -24.86 11.74
C SER A 28 9.17 -23.41 11.34
N SER A 29 10.45 -23.15 11.05
CA SER A 29 10.95 -21.87 10.55
C SER A 29 10.65 -21.62 9.07
N ARG A 30 10.25 -22.66 8.33
CA ARG A 30 9.94 -22.60 6.90
C ARG A 30 8.65 -23.34 6.57
N CYS A 31 7.78 -22.69 5.82
CA CYS A 31 6.44 -23.20 5.51
C CYS A 31 6.44 -24.56 4.78
N LEU A 32 7.48 -24.84 3.99
CA LEU A 32 7.55 -26.09 3.23
C LEU A 32 7.72 -27.34 4.11
N ASP A 33 8.40 -27.18 5.24
CA ASP A 33 8.72 -28.24 6.21
C ASP A 33 7.81 -28.19 7.46
N CYS A 34 6.76 -27.36 7.43
CA CYS A 34 5.93 -27.06 8.59
C CYS A 34 4.82 -28.09 8.76
N SER A 35 4.83 -28.85 9.86
CA SER A 35 3.82 -29.89 10.16
C SER A 35 2.43 -29.33 10.46
N VAL A 36 2.33 -28.08 10.93
CA VAL A 36 1.05 -27.42 11.24
C VAL A 36 0.50 -26.61 10.06
N GLU A 37 1.16 -26.69 8.90
CA GLU A 37 0.83 -25.89 7.71
C GLU A 37 -0.63 -26.04 7.28
N GLU A 38 -1.19 -27.25 7.35
CA GLU A 38 -2.57 -27.55 6.97
C GLU A 38 -3.61 -26.71 7.74
N ASN A 39 -3.29 -26.29 8.97
CA ASN A 39 -4.15 -25.43 9.80
C ASN A 39 -3.66 -23.97 9.88
N CYS A 40 -2.52 -23.66 9.27
CA CYS A 40 -1.97 -22.30 9.25
C CYS A 40 -2.65 -21.46 8.16
N VAL A 41 -3.20 -20.30 8.54
CA VAL A 41 -3.81 -19.32 7.61
C VAL A 41 -2.77 -18.51 6.82
N TYR A 42 -1.51 -18.49 7.29
CA TYR A 42 -0.38 -17.80 6.66
C TYR A 42 0.58 -18.75 5.95
N SER A 43 0.10 -19.92 5.55
CA SER A 43 0.92 -20.90 4.82
C SER A 43 1.34 -20.36 3.45
N ALA A 44 2.65 -20.30 3.21
CA ALA A 44 3.20 -20.03 1.88
C ALA A 44 2.74 -21.07 0.84
N LYS A 45 2.52 -22.34 1.22
CA LYS A 45 1.98 -23.36 0.30
C LYS A 45 0.59 -22.98 -0.19
N LYS A 46 -0.29 -22.49 0.70
CA LYS A 46 -1.66 -22.09 0.34
C LYS A 46 -1.69 -20.76 -0.41
N ILE A 47 -0.90 -19.80 0.04
CA ILE A 47 -0.87 -18.45 -0.54
C ILE A 47 -0.27 -18.48 -1.95
N TYR A 48 0.76 -19.30 -2.18
CA TYR A 48 1.50 -19.30 -3.44
C TYR A 48 1.32 -20.60 -4.25
N LEU A 49 1.79 -21.75 -3.75
CA LEU A 49 1.84 -22.99 -4.53
C LEU A 49 0.46 -23.53 -4.93
N LYS A 50 -0.52 -23.49 -4.03
CA LYS A 50 -1.88 -23.96 -4.31
C LYS A 50 -2.50 -23.13 -5.45
N ARG A 51 -2.38 -21.81 -5.37
CA ARG A 51 -2.86 -20.89 -6.42
C ARG A 51 -2.17 -21.15 -7.75
N ALA A 52 -0.85 -21.34 -7.74
CA ALA A 52 -0.09 -21.65 -8.95
C ALA A 52 -0.53 -22.99 -9.59
N LYS A 53 -0.78 -24.04 -8.79
CA LYS A 53 -1.31 -25.33 -9.27
C LYS A 53 -2.71 -25.22 -9.87
N GLU A 54 -3.48 -24.24 -9.43
CA GLU A 54 -4.80 -23.89 -9.99
C GLU A 54 -4.69 -22.97 -11.22
N GLY A 55 -3.47 -22.67 -11.69
CA GLY A 55 -3.20 -21.85 -12.88
C GLY A 55 -3.04 -20.35 -12.60
N PHE A 56 -3.06 -19.92 -11.33
CA PHE A 56 -2.92 -18.52 -10.95
C PHE A 56 -1.46 -18.15 -10.67
N PHE A 57 -0.83 -17.46 -11.62
CA PHE A 57 0.55 -16.97 -11.52
C PHE A 57 0.66 -15.44 -11.37
N SER A 58 -0.47 -14.73 -11.24
CA SER A 58 -0.49 -13.29 -10.97
C SER A 58 -0.18 -12.97 -9.50
N TRP A 59 -0.17 -11.68 -9.14
CA TRP A 59 0.02 -11.24 -7.75
C TRP A 59 -0.91 -12.00 -6.78
N PRO A 60 -0.39 -12.54 -5.65
CA PRO A 60 0.96 -12.37 -5.11
C PRO A 60 1.97 -13.45 -5.54
N VAL A 61 1.60 -14.38 -6.42
CA VAL A 61 2.51 -15.46 -6.88
C VAL A 61 3.63 -14.91 -7.75
N SER A 62 3.32 -13.92 -8.59
CA SER A 62 4.24 -13.32 -9.56
C SER A 62 5.49 -12.64 -8.96
N VAL A 63 5.55 -12.45 -7.64
CA VAL A 63 6.69 -11.79 -6.97
C VAL A 63 7.57 -12.75 -6.18
N VAL A 64 7.26 -14.04 -6.19
CA VAL A 64 8.03 -15.04 -5.44
C VAL A 64 9.27 -15.47 -6.22
N CYS A 65 9.18 -15.55 -7.55
CA CYS A 65 10.28 -15.94 -8.43
C CYS A 65 10.98 -14.70 -9.00
N ASP A 66 12.28 -14.55 -8.74
CA ASP A 66 13.08 -13.42 -9.25
C ASP A 66 13.57 -13.63 -10.70
N ASN A 67 13.45 -14.85 -11.24
CA ASN A 67 14.07 -15.26 -12.51
C ASN A 67 13.15 -15.16 -13.73
N GLY A 68 11.92 -14.64 -13.58
CA GLY A 68 10.95 -14.51 -14.67
C GLY A 68 10.37 -15.85 -15.16
N VAL A 69 10.72 -16.98 -14.53
CA VAL A 69 10.17 -18.30 -14.81
C VAL A 69 9.15 -18.63 -13.73
N TYR A 70 7.89 -18.68 -14.14
CA TYR A 70 6.76 -18.92 -13.24
C TYR A 70 6.17 -20.30 -13.50
N ASP A 71 6.88 -21.33 -13.07
CA ASP A 71 6.38 -22.71 -13.00
C ASP A 71 6.38 -23.22 -11.56
N ILE A 72 5.81 -24.41 -11.35
CA ILE A 72 5.68 -25.00 -10.01
C ILE A 72 7.03 -25.35 -9.40
N GLU A 73 8.02 -25.73 -10.20
CA GLU A 73 9.33 -26.15 -9.72
C GLU A 73 10.14 -24.94 -9.25
N SER A 74 10.23 -23.91 -10.09
CA SER A 74 10.85 -22.62 -9.81
C SER A 74 10.20 -21.95 -8.58
N LEU A 75 8.87 -21.95 -8.51
CA LEU A 75 8.15 -21.43 -7.35
C LEU A 75 8.43 -22.23 -6.07
N THR A 76 8.48 -23.56 -6.17
CA THR A 76 8.81 -24.41 -5.03
C THR A 76 10.23 -24.13 -4.54
N GLU A 77 11.19 -23.98 -5.45
CA GLU A 77 12.58 -23.68 -5.09
C GLU A 77 12.71 -22.28 -4.46
N ALA A 78 12.05 -21.27 -5.03
CA ALA A 78 12.00 -19.93 -4.45
C ALA A 78 11.39 -19.92 -3.03
N LEU A 79 10.40 -20.77 -2.76
CA LEU A 79 9.86 -20.95 -1.41
C LEU A 79 10.77 -21.81 -0.52
N LYS A 80 11.64 -22.67 -1.06
CA LYS A 80 12.61 -23.42 -0.25
C LYS A 80 13.75 -22.56 0.24
N THR A 81 14.22 -21.60 -0.55
CA THR A 81 15.45 -20.86 -0.27
C THR A 81 15.20 -19.38 0.00
N GLY A 82 14.20 -18.79 -0.65
CA GLY A 82 13.90 -17.36 -0.61
C GLY A 82 13.10 -16.90 0.60
N PRO A 83 12.83 -15.58 0.67
CA PRO A 83 12.19 -14.93 1.81
C PRO A 83 10.72 -15.35 1.98
N TYR A 84 9.99 -15.59 0.88
CA TYR A 84 8.56 -15.92 0.90
C TYR A 84 8.23 -17.30 1.47
N GLY A 85 9.23 -18.16 1.69
CA GLY A 85 9.05 -19.45 2.34
C GLY A 85 9.24 -19.45 3.85
N ARG A 86 9.79 -18.36 4.43
CA ARG A 86 10.02 -18.24 5.87
C ARG A 86 8.69 -18.23 6.63
N CYS A 87 8.71 -18.72 7.86
CA CYS A 87 7.58 -18.57 8.77
C CYS A 87 7.40 -17.08 9.09
N VAL A 88 6.23 -16.52 8.77
CA VAL A 88 5.93 -15.08 9.00
C VAL A 88 6.12 -14.64 10.47
N TYR A 89 5.97 -15.57 11.42
CA TYR A 89 6.15 -15.29 12.85
C TYR A 89 7.62 -15.24 13.29
N GLU A 90 8.55 -15.79 12.48
CA GLU A 90 10.00 -15.73 12.69
C GLU A 90 10.69 -14.77 11.71
N CYS A 91 9.91 -14.00 10.96
CA CYS A 91 10.44 -12.92 10.14
C CYS A 91 10.82 -11.72 11.02
N ASP A 92 11.78 -10.95 10.52
CA ASP A 92 12.29 -9.70 11.07
C ASP A 92 11.33 -8.51 10.83
N ASN A 93 10.03 -8.79 10.80
CA ASN A 93 9.00 -7.79 10.56
C ASN A 93 8.72 -6.96 11.81
N ASP A 94 8.84 -5.65 11.69
CA ASP A 94 8.46 -4.66 12.71
C ASP A 94 7.28 -3.77 12.27
N VAL A 95 6.69 -4.06 11.10
CA VAL A 95 5.58 -3.29 10.54
C VAL A 95 4.30 -3.51 11.34
N ALA A 96 3.60 -2.41 11.65
CA ALA A 96 2.33 -2.45 12.36
C ALA A 96 1.28 -3.26 11.57
N THR A 97 0.59 -4.19 12.25
CA THR A 97 -0.52 -4.96 11.66
C THR A 97 -1.77 -4.10 11.47
N ASN A 98 -1.89 -3.04 12.26
CA ASN A 98 -2.90 -2.02 12.13
C ASN A 98 -2.32 -0.67 12.55
N GLN A 99 -2.61 0.37 11.77
CA GLN A 99 -2.22 1.73 12.10
C GLN A 99 -3.28 2.72 11.63
N VAL A 100 -3.64 3.66 12.50
CA VAL A 100 -4.53 4.79 12.21
C VAL A 100 -3.73 6.07 12.39
N VAL A 101 -3.73 6.93 11.38
CA VAL A 101 -3.06 8.23 11.38
C VAL A 101 -4.09 9.30 11.10
N ASN A 102 -4.22 10.27 12.00
CA ASN A 102 -5.05 11.45 11.82
C ASN A 102 -4.16 12.68 11.61
N MET A 103 -4.52 13.50 10.64
CA MET A 103 -3.76 14.67 10.21
C MET A 103 -4.68 15.89 10.16
N GLU A 104 -4.21 17.02 10.65
CA GLU A 104 -4.84 18.32 10.47
C GLU A 104 -3.96 19.20 9.57
N PHE A 105 -4.56 19.81 8.56
CA PHE A 105 -3.89 20.66 7.57
C PHE A 105 -4.27 22.13 7.74
N GLU A 106 -3.47 23.00 7.14
CA GLU A 106 -3.76 24.43 7.02
C GLU A 106 -5.19 24.70 6.53
N GLY A 107 -5.88 25.62 7.21
CA GLY A 107 -7.29 25.92 6.93
C GLY A 107 -8.28 24.87 7.44
N GLY A 108 -7.88 24.08 8.44
CA GLY A 108 -8.79 23.26 9.27
C GLY A 108 -9.29 21.98 8.62
N SER A 109 -8.72 21.59 7.48
CA SER A 109 -9.09 20.35 6.82
C SER A 109 -8.38 19.15 7.44
N THR A 110 -9.03 18.00 7.49
CA THR A 110 -8.49 16.80 8.14
C THR A 110 -8.36 15.63 7.17
N ALA A 111 -7.43 14.72 7.45
CA ALA A 111 -7.36 13.42 6.79
C ALA A 111 -7.18 12.31 7.83
N ALA A 112 -7.78 11.15 7.56
CA ALA A 112 -7.54 9.93 8.30
C ALA A 112 -7.01 8.86 7.34
N PHE A 113 -5.94 8.19 7.73
CA PHE A 113 -5.34 7.09 7.00
C PHE A 113 -5.35 5.84 7.88
N THR A 114 -5.89 4.74 7.36
CA THR A 114 -5.98 3.48 8.09
C THR A 114 -5.33 2.38 7.27
N MET A 115 -4.33 1.73 7.85
CA MET A 115 -3.67 0.55 7.30
C MET A 115 -4.02 -0.66 8.18
N VAL A 116 -4.46 -1.76 7.57
CA VAL A 116 -4.82 -2.99 8.27
C VAL A 116 -4.34 -4.19 7.44
N ALA A 117 -3.61 -5.10 8.08
CA ALA A 117 -3.05 -6.29 7.44
C ALA A 117 -4.09 -7.40 7.21
N PHE A 118 -5.11 -7.50 8.08
CA PHE A 118 -6.10 -8.57 8.03
C PHE A 118 -7.32 -8.15 7.21
N THR A 119 -7.26 -8.37 5.91
CA THR A 119 -8.33 -8.02 4.98
C THR A 119 -8.75 -9.22 4.14
N GLN A 120 -10.03 -9.27 3.77
CA GLN A 120 -10.53 -10.24 2.78
C GLN A 120 -10.03 -9.85 1.38
N ALA A 121 -10.16 -8.57 1.03
CA ALA A 121 -9.74 -8.06 -0.27
C ALA A 121 -8.23 -7.78 -0.25
N LEU A 122 -7.53 -8.24 -1.28
CA LEU A 122 -6.08 -8.11 -1.39
C LEU A 122 -5.70 -6.80 -2.10
N SER A 123 -4.75 -6.08 -1.51
CA SER A 123 -4.16 -4.87 -2.11
C SER A 123 -5.16 -3.76 -2.47
N VAL A 124 -6.25 -3.66 -1.69
CA VAL A 124 -7.29 -2.65 -1.92
C VAL A 124 -6.95 -1.35 -1.22
N ARG A 125 -6.96 -0.26 -1.98
CA ARG A 125 -6.94 1.11 -1.46
C ARG A 125 -8.34 1.70 -1.63
N SER A 126 -8.80 2.43 -0.62
CA SER A 126 -10.07 3.17 -0.68
C SER A 126 -9.83 4.60 -0.24
N THR A 127 -10.33 5.54 -1.02
CA THR A 127 -10.19 6.97 -0.78
C THR A 127 -11.57 7.59 -0.84
N THR A 128 -11.93 8.33 0.22
CA THR A 128 -13.15 9.13 0.23
C THR A 128 -12.78 10.58 0.52
N VAL A 129 -13.33 11.51 -0.25
CA VAL A 129 -13.14 12.95 -0.06
C VAL A 129 -14.50 13.57 0.16
N TYR A 130 -14.65 14.23 1.30
CA TYR A 130 -15.88 14.91 1.69
C TYR A 130 -15.77 16.40 1.39
N GLY A 131 -16.80 16.94 0.73
CA GLY A 131 -16.93 18.35 0.43
C GLY A 131 -18.27 18.91 0.87
N THR A 132 -18.43 20.23 0.78
CA THR A 132 -19.66 20.92 1.17
C THR A 132 -20.82 20.73 0.19
N LYS A 133 -20.55 20.21 -1.01
CA LYS A 133 -21.53 20.00 -2.09
C LYS A 133 -21.65 18.55 -2.55
N GLY A 134 -20.85 17.66 -1.98
CA GLY A 134 -20.79 16.28 -2.45
C GLY A 134 -19.70 15.46 -1.79
N GLU A 135 -19.65 14.21 -2.23
CA GLU A 135 -18.71 13.19 -1.77
C GLU A 135 -18.07 12.51 -2.98
N LEU A 136 -16.75 12.35 -2.94
CA LEU A 136 -16.00 11.55 -3.91
C LEU A 136 -15.62 10.23 -3.25
N ASN A 137 -15.88 9.11 -3.91
CA ASN A 137 -15.40 7.80 -3.49
C ASN A 137 -14.63 7.13 -4.63
N CYS A 138 -13.49 6.55 -4.29
CA CYS A 138 -12.72 5.69 -5.17
C CYS A 138 -12.30 4.45 -4.37
N ARG A 139 -12.60 3.27 -4.89
CA ARG A 139 -12.23 1.99 -4.30
C ARG A 139 -11.52 1.15 -5.35
N GLU A 140 -10.38 0.58 -4.98
CA GLU A 140 -9.53 -0.25 -5.84
C GLU A 140 -9.00 0.52 -7.07
N TYR A 141 -8.81 -0.16 -8.20
CA TYR A 141 -8.48 0.42 -9.51
C TYR A 141 -9.74 0.94 -10.23
N GLY A 142 -10.77 1.25 -9.44
CA GLY A 142 -12.12 1.51 -9.91
C GLY A 142 -12.33 2.94 -10.38
N GLN A 143 -13.59 3.21 -10.66
CA GLN A 143 -14.04 4.50 -11.16
C GLN A 143 -14.16 5.48 -9.99
N ILE A 144 -14.03 6.77 -10.28
CA ILE A 144 -14.32 7.82 -9.30
C ILE A 144 -15.83 8.06 -9.31
N LEU A 145 -16.47 7.84 -8.17
CA LEU A 145 -17.89 8.10 -7.98
C LEU A 145 -18.05 9.46 -7.30
N VAL A 146 -18.86 10.32 -7.90
CA VAL A 146 -19.15 11.66 -7.38
C VAL A 146 -20.62 11.74 -7.05
N PHE A 147 -20.94 11.82 -5.76
CA PHE A 147 -22.29 12.04 -5.30
C PHE A 147 -22.53 13.54 -5.08
N ASP A 148 -23.43 14.12 -5.87
CA ASP A 148 -23.82 15.52 -5.77
C ASP A 148 -25.01 15.69 -4.81
N PHE A 149 -24.85 16.52 -3.77
CA PHE A 149 -25.87 16.67 -2.72
C PHE A 149 -27.14 17.38 -3.21
N LEU A 150 -27.02 18.29 -4.17
CA LEU A 150 -28.14 19.09 -4.66
C LEU A 150 -29.07 18.24 -5.55
N THR A 151 -28.49 17.51 -6.49
CA THR A 151 -29.21 16.70 -7.49
C THR A 151 -29.48 15.28 -7.01
N ARG A 152 -28.77 14.83 -5.96
CA ARG A 152 -28.81 13.46 -5.42
C ARG A 152 -28.39 12.40 -6.43
N LYS A 153 -27.61 12.79 -7.45
CA LYS A 153 -27.11 11.89 -8.49
C LYS A 153 -25.68 11.45 -8.20
N VAL A 154 -25.39 10.22 -8.58
CA VAL A 154 -24.02 9.71 -8.67
C VAL A 154 -23.56 9.85 -10.11
N THR A 155 -22.49 10.60 -10.34
CA THR A 155 -21.77 10.61 -11.62
C THR A 155 -20.56 9.69 -11.51
N ASN A 156 -20.34 8.90 -12.54
CA ASN A 156 -19.28 7.92 -12.61
C ASN A 156 -18.21 8.39 -13.60
N TYR A 157 -16.98 8.51 -13.13
CA TYR A 157 -15.81 8.88 -13.92
C TYR A 157 -14.86 7.68 -14.01
N PRO A 158 -14.94 6.89 -15.08
CA PRO A 158 -14.00 5.80 -15.28
C PRO A 158 -12.58 6.32 -15.54
N PRO A 159 -11.55 5.54 -15.18
CA PRO A 159 -10.20 5.84 -15.61
C PRO A 159 -10.13 5.85 -17.13
N ASP A 160 -9.30 6.74 -17.69
CA ASP A 160 -9.02 6.74 -19.11
C ASP A 160 -8.14 5.53 -19.46
N LEU A 161 -8.72 4.56 -20.17
CA LEU A 161 -8.05 3.35 -20.63
C LEU A 161 -7.62 3.46 -22.11
N SER A 162 -7.69 4.64 -22.71
CA SER A 162 -7.40 4.84 -24.13
C SER A 162 -5.95 4.55 -24.51
N ALA A 163 -5.01 4.68 -23.57
CA ALA A 163 -3.63 4.27 -23.77
C ALA A 163 -3.51 2.74 -23.64
N SER A 164 -3.14 2.08 -24.74
CA SER A 164 -2.76 0.67 -24.75
C SER A 164 -1.40 0.50 -24.06
N ILE A 165 -1.39 0.39 -22.73
CA ILE A 165 -0.18 0.09 -21.97
C ILE A 165 0.24 -1.36 -22.29
N PRO A 166 1.47 -1.59 -22.77
CA PRO A 166 1.98 -2.95 -22.97
C PRO A 166 1.89 -3.77 -21.67
N LEU A 167 1.45 -5.03 -21.75
CA LEU A 167 1.29 -5.91 -20.59
C LEU A 167 2.51 -5.93 -19.63
N PRO A 168 3.77 -5.95 -20.10
CA PRO A 168 4.94 -5.91 -19.21
C PRO A 168 5.06 -4.62 -18.38
N LEU A 169 4.38 -3.55 -18.79
CA LEU A 169 4.39 -2.23 -18.14
C LEU A 169 3.12 -1.98 -17.31
N MET A 170 2.28 -2.99 -17.10
CA MET A 170 1.05 -2.90 -16.32
C MET A 170 1.29 -2.96 -14.79
N GLY A 171 2.53 -2.73 -14.34
CA GLY A 171 2.87 -2.63 -12.93
C GLY A 171 1.96 -1.64 -12.20
N HIS A 172 1.43 -2.05 -11.04
CA HIS A 172 0.45 -1.27 -10.27
C HIS A 172 -0.74 -0.76 -11.11
N SER A 173 -1.24 -1.61 -12.02
CA SER A 173 -2.34 -1.29 -12.95
C SER A 173 -2.02 -0.15 -13.92
N GLY A 174 -0.75 -0.04 -14.32
CA GLY A 174 -0.26 0.97 -15.27
C GLY A 174 0.11 2.30 -14.62
N ALA A 175 -0.05 2.45 -13.30
CA ALA A 175 0.37 3.66 -12.60
C ALA A 175 1.87 3.93 -12.78
N ASP A 176 2.70 2.88 -12.74
CA ASP A 176 4.15 3.00 -12.95
C ASP A 176 4.47 3.53 -14.35
N TYR A 177 3.76 3.07 -15.37
CA TYR A 177 3.91 3.54 -16.75
C TYR A 177 3.64 5.04 -16.85
N TYR A 178 2.50 5.51 -16.33
CA TYR A 178 2.13 6.93 -16.44
C TYR A 178 3.04 7.85 -15.62
N ILE A 179 3.55 7.40 -14.47
CA ILE A 179 4.55 8.15 -13.70
C ILE A 179 5.83 8.31 -14.52
N MET A 180 6.30 7.22 -15.16
CA MET A 180 7.50 7.28 -16.00
C MET A 180 7.28 8.08 -17.28
N GLU A 181 6.12 7.96 -17.92
CA GLU A 181 5.73 8.75 -19.08
C GLU A 181 5.71 10.25 -18.75
N SER A 182 5.15 10.63 -17.60
CA SER A 182 5.15 12.02 -17.12
C SER A 182 6.57 12.55 -16.92
N PHE A 183 7.45 11.74 -16.31
CA PHE A 183 8.85 12.09 -16.12
C PHE A 183 9.61 12.26 -17.44
N ILE A 184 9.50 11.28 -18.35
CA ILE A 184 10.17 11.32 -19.65
C ILE A 184 9.66 12.52 -20.46
N SER A 185 8.36 12.79 -20.43
CA SER A 185 7.75 13.93 -21.11
C SER A 185 8.27 15.27 -20.55
N ALA A 186 8.40 15.39 -19.23
CA ALA A 186 8.96 16.58 -18.60
C ALA A 186 10.39 16.85 -19.08
N VAL A 187 11.24 15.81 -19.13
CA VAL A 187 12.64 15.91 -19.56
C VAL A 187 12.73 16.20 -21.05
N ALA A 188 12.00 15.47 -21.89
CA ALA A 188 12.06 15.59 -23.34
C ALA A 188 11.59 16.97 -23.85
N ASN A 189 10.59 17.55 -23.19
CA ASN A 189 10.04 18.86 -23.54
C ASN A 189 10.69 20.01 -22.75
N ASN A 190 11.60 19.71 -21.82
CA ASN A 190 12.15 20.68 -20.86
C ASN A 190 11.05 21.50 -20.15
N ASP A 191 9.98 20.80 -19.74
CA ASP A 191 8.80 21.40 -19.12
C ASP A 191 8.49 20.69 -17.79
N PRO A 192 8.76 21.33 -16.64
CA PRO A 192 8.49 20.72 -15.34
C PRO A 192 7.00 20.61 -15.01
N SER A 193 6.10 21.23 -15.79
CA SER A 193 4.65 21.21 -15.51
C SER A 193 4.02 19.82 -15.61
N TYR A 194 4.68 18.88 -16.29
CA TYR A 194 4.31 17.47 -16.34
C TYR A 194 4.53 16.72 -15.00
N ILE A 195 5.30 17.30 -14.07
CA ILE A 195 5.55 16.71 -12.75
C ILE A 195 4.58 17.30 -11.72
N LEU A 196 3.57 16.51 -11.32
CA LEU A 196 2.55 16.96 -10.36
C LEU A 196 3.02 16.97 -8.91
N THR A 197 4.02 16.16 -8.56
CA THR A 197 4.59 16.04 -7.21
C THR A 197 6.11 16.13 -7.27
N GLY A 198 6.65 17.24 -6.80
CA GLY A 198 8.09 17.52 -6.87
C GLY A 198 8.89 16.92 -5.70
N PRO A 199 10.21 17.17 -5.68
CA PRO A 199 11.07 16.76 -4.57
C PRO A 199 10.65 17.37 -3.22
N ASP A 200 10.18 18.62 -3.20
CA ASP A 200 9.72 19.28 -1.97
C ASP A 200 8.46 18.62 -1.39
N ASP A 201 7.51 18.23 -2.24
CA ASP A 201 6.30 17.51 -1.81
C ASP A 201 6.65 16.11 -1.30
N THR A 202 7.61 15.46 -1.97
CA THR A 202 8.13 14.15 -1.57
C THR A 202 8.81 14.24 -0.21
N LEU A 203 9.68 15.23 0.01
CA LEU A 203 10.35 15.44 1.30
C LEU A 203 9.33 15.69 2.42
N ARG A 204 8.35 16.58 2.21
CA ARG A 204 7.31 16.88 3.21
C ARG A 204 6.47 15.65 3.57
N SER A 205 6.09 14.84 2.59
CA SER A 205 5.32 13.62 2.84
C SER A 205 6.13 12.56 3.60
N HIS A 206 7.44 12.44 3.35
CA HIS A 206 8.31 11.54 4.12
C HIS A 206 8.53 12.03 5.56
N LEU A 207 8.74 13.33 5.77
CA LEU A 207 8.81 13.90 7.11
C LEU A 207 7.53 13.61 7.90
N LEU A 208 6.37 13.76 7.28
CA LEU A 208 5.09 13.39 7.88
C LEU A 208 5.01 11.92 8.30
N VAL A 209 5.61 11.00 7.54
CA VAL A 209 5.70 9.58 7.92
C VAL A 209 6.53 9.40 9.19
N PHE A 210 7.69 10.05 9.28
CA PHE A 210 8.52 10.00 10.49
C PHE A 210 7.80 10.59 11.70
N GLU A 211 7.05 11.67 11.51
CA GLU A 211 6.28 12.28 12.60
C GLU A 211 5.08 11.45 13.03
N ALA A 212 4.42 10.76 12.10
CA ALA A 212 3.41 9.77 12.45
C ALA A 212 4.03 8.60 13.25
N GLU A 213 5.24 8.18 12.93
CA GLU A 213 5.92 7.13 13.69
C GLU A 213 6.38 7.61 15.08
N ARG A 214 6.88 8.84 15.20
CA ARG A 214 7.20 9.47 16.49
C ARG A 214 5.96 9.55 17.36
N SER A 215 4.86 10.09 16.84
CA SER A 215 3.56 10.17 17.51
C SER A 215 3.11 8.79 18.04
N ARG A 216 3.26 7.73 17.23
CA ARG A 216 2.89 6.36 17.62
C ARG A 216 3.72 5.82 18.78
N LYS A 217 5.05 6.06 18.76
CA LYS A 217 5.98 5.58 19.79
C LYS A 217 5.86 6.34 21.09
N GLU A 218 5.65 7.65 21.02
CA GLU A 218 5.57 8.53 22.18
C GLU A 218 4.15 8.66 22.75
N SER A 219 3.14 8.10 22.07
CA SER A 219 1.73 8.23 22.43
C SER A 219 1.30 9.69 22.59
N SER A 220 1.73 10.54 21.66
CA SER A 220 1.57 12.00 21.71
C SER A 220 1.05 12.57 20.38
N ILE A 221 0.51 13.79 20.42
CA ILE A 221 0.28 14.58 19.20
C ILE A 221 1.59 15.27 18.85
N VAL A 222 2.02 15.13 17.60
CA VAL A 222 3.16 15.86 17.07
C VAL A 222 2.68 17.07 16.30
N ASN A 223 3.21 18.25 16.62
CA ASN A 223 3.01 19.47 15.85
C ASN A 223 4.19 19.67 14.89
N PHE A 224 3.87 20.09 13.66
CA PHE A 224 4.87 20.54 12.70
C PHE A 224 5.11 22.02 12.99
N ASP A 225 6.06 22.32 13.87
CA ASP A 225 6.51 23.69 14.10
C ASP A 225 7.09 24.20 12.78
N GLY A 226 6.36 25.11 12.12
CA GLY A 226 6.78 25.62 10.83
C GLY A 226 8.05 26.45 10.98
N ASP A 227 9.22 25.89 10.69
CA ASP A 227 10.53 26.57 10.54
C ASP A 227 10.67 27.88 11.35
N GLN A 228 10.31 27.85 12.63
CA GLN A 228 10.61 28.93 13.56
C GLN A 228 11.71 28.44 14.50
N GLN A 229 12.88 28.13 13.93
CA GLN A 229 14.19 28.19 14.59
C GLN A 229 15.31 27.80 13.61
N LYS A 230 15.80 28.78 12.83
CA LYS A 230 17.19 29.29 12.87
C LYS A 230 17.40 30.38 11.83
#